data_AF-A0A2A3VDM5-F1
#
_entry.id   AF-A0A2A3VDM5-F1
#
_cell.length_a   1.000
_cell.length_b   1.000
_cell.length_c   1.000
_cell.angle_alpha   90.00
_cell.angle_beta   90.00
_cell.angle_gamma   90.00
#
_symmetry.space_group_name_H-M   'P 1'
#
loop_
_entity.id
_entity.type
_entity.pdbx_description
1 polymer ?
#
loop_
_entity_poly.entity_id
_entity_poly.type
_entity_poly.pdbx_seq_one_letter_code
_entity_poly.pdbx_strand_id
1 'polypeptide(L)' 'MLGATGTIGSHVVARAVADGRRVVAAARDADALATLRAAHGARVTPLVADITTDADAAALAASVQRLPGP' A
#
# COMPACT_ATOMS: atom_id res chain seq x y z
N MET A 1 0.43 -4.38 1.04
CA MET A 1 -0.77 -5.04 0.47
C MET A 1 -0.96 -4.56 -0.96
N LEU A 2 -1.19 -5.48 -1.90
CA LEU A 2 -1.49 -5.16 -3.29
C LEU A 2 -3.01 -4.93 -3.44
N GLY A 3 -3.43 -3.89 -4.16
CA GLY A 3 -4.85 -3.57 -4.32
C GLY A 3 -5.47 -2.90 -3.09
N ALA A 4 -4.68 -2.18 -2.30
CA ALA A 4 -5.09 -1.51 -1.06
C ALA A 4 -6.24 -0.49 -1.23
N THR A 5 -6.52 -0.07 -2.47
CA THR A 5 -7.57 0.90 -2.82
C THR A 5 -8.90 0.25 -3.21
N GLY A 6 -8.96 -1.07 -3.36
CA GLY A 6 -10.20 -1.81 -3.58
C GLY A 6 -10.98 -2.05 -2.27
N THR A 7 -12.25 -2.47 -2.36
CA THR A 7 -13.16 -2.66 -1.22
C THR A 7 -12.60 -3.58 -0.13
N ILE A 8 -11.93 -4.67 -0.52
CA ILE A 8 -11.29 -5.60 0.44
C ILE A 8 -9.97 -4.99 0.95
N GLY A 9 -9.22 -4.33 0.07
CA GLY A 9 -7.95 -3.67 0.38
C GLY A 9 -8.05 -2.65 1.48
N SER A 10 -9.06 -1.77 1.40
CA SER A 10 -9.27 -0.71 2.36
C SER A 10 -9.63 -1.24 3.75
N HIS A 11 -10.47 -2.30 3.84
CA HIS A 11 -10.80 -2.94 5.12
C HIS A 11 -9.61 -3.64 5.77
N VAL A 12 -8.76 -4.31 4.99
CA VAL A 12 -7.54 -4.94 5.50
C VAL A 12 -6.53 -3.89 5.97
N VAL A 13 -6.37 -2.78 5.24
CA VAL A 13 -5.54 -1.65 5.67
C VAL A 13 -6.09 -1.06 6.97
N ALA A 14 -7.39 -0.78 7.04
CA ALA A 14 -8.02 -0.23 8.24
C ALA A 14 -7.83 -1.14 9.46
N ARG A 15 -7.98 -2.45 9.29
CA ARG A 15 -7.76 -3.41 10.37
C ARG A 15 -6.30 -3.47 10.81
N ALA A 16 -5.36 -3.54 9.87
CA ALA A 16 -3.93 -3.57 10.19
C ALA A 16 -3.47 -2.29 10.90
N VAL A 17 -4.00 -1.12 10.49
CA VAL A 17 -3.73 0.17 11.15
C VAL A 17 -4.34 0.20 12.56
N ALA A 18 -5.54 -0.36 12.75
CA ALA A 18 -6.18 -0.48 14.06
C ALA A 18 -5.40 -1.41 15.01
N ASP A 19 -4.81 -2.48 14.48
CA ASP A 19 -3.92 -3.38 15.21
C ASP A 19 -2.52 -2.77 15.46
N GLY A 20 -2.33 -1.47 15.20
CA GLY A 20 -1.09 -0.72 15.47
C GLY A 20 0.03 -0.94 14.45
N ARG A 21 -0.25 -1.66 13.36
CA ARG A 21 0.76 -1.97 12.33
C ARG A 21 0.89 -0.83 11.33
N ARG A 22 2.09 -0.69 10.77
CA ARG A 22 2.34 0.17 9.60
C ARG A 22 2.09 -0.62 8.33
N VAL A 23 1.44 0.02 7.35
CA VAL A 23 1.01 -0.64 6.11
C VAL A 23 1.62 0.07 4.91
N VAL A 24 2.25 -0.70 4.02
CA VAL A 24 2.60 -0.24 2.68
C VAL A 24 1.44 -0.57 1.75
N ALA A 25 0.77 0.46 1.24
CA ALA A 25 -0.38 0.34 0.35
C ALA A 25 0.08 0.53 -1.09
N ALA A 26 -0.01 -0.54 -1.90
CA ALA A 26 0.39 -0.49 -3.30
C ALA A 26 -0.84 -0.53 -4.23
N ALA A 27 -0.94 0.45 -5.13
CA ALA A 27 -1.98 0.56 -6.14
C ALA A 27 -1.53 1.42 -7.33
N ARG A 28 -2.17 1.27 -8.48
CA ARG A 28 -1.91 2.09 -9.68
C ARG A 28 -2.47 3.51 -9.59
N ASP A 29 -3.47 3.71 -8.74
CA ASP A 29 -4.21 4.96 -8.62
C ASP A 29 -3.63 5.81 -7.48
N ALA A 30 -2.97 6.91 -7.86
CA ALA A 30 -2.31 7.82 -6.94
C ALA A 30 -3.30 8.62 -6.07
N ASP A 31 -4.47 8.97 -6.60
CA ASP A 31 -5.49 9.75 -5.87
C ASP A 31 -6.17 8.89 -4.79
N ALA A 32 -6.45 7.63 -5.12
CA ALA A 32 -6.97 6.68 -4.16
C ALA A 32 -5.97 6.39 -3.02
N LEU A 33 -4.67 6.33 -3.33
CA LEU A 33 -3.60 6.20 -2.33
C LEU A 33 -3.44 7.46 -1.46
N ALA A 34 -3.57 8.66 -2.04
CA ALA A 34 -3.53 9.91 -1.30
C ALA A 34 -4.70 9.99 -0.30
N THR A 35 -5.90 9.60 -0.74
CA THR A 35 -7.10 9.51 0.12
C THR A 35 -6.89 8.54 1.28
N LEU A 36 -6.32 7.36 1.00
CA LEU A 36 -6.02 6.36 2.04
C LEU A 36 -4.98 6.86 3.05
N ARG A 37 -3.94 7.57 2.59
CA ARG A 37 -2.95 8.21 3.46
C ARG A 37 -3.56 9.34 4.28
N ALA A 38 -4.46 10.15 3.72
CA ALA A 38 -5.15 11.20 4.45
C ALA A 38 -6.01 10.62 5.59
N ALA A 39 -6.66 9.47 5.36
CA ALA A 39 -7.50 8.81 6.35
C ALA A 39 -6.71 8.15 7.51
N HIS A 40 -5.52 7.61 7.24
CA HIS A 40 -4.77 6.81 8.22
C HIS A 40 -3.43 7.43 8.66
N GLY A 41 -3.04 8.56 8.07
CA GLY A 41 -1.83 9.31 8.40
C GLY A 41 -0.54 8.55 8.12
N ALA A 42 0.49 8.81 8.93
CA ALA A 42 1.84 8.25 8.78
C ALA A 42 1.93 6.72 8.97
N ARG A 43 0.83 6.05 9.35
CA ARG A 43 0.76 4.59 9.44
C ARG A 43 0.60 3.93 8.07
N VAL A 44 0.24 4.69 7.04
CA VAL A 44 0.13 4.21 5.66
C VAL A 44 1.19 4.86 4.79
N THR A 45 2.05 4.02 4.22
CA THR A 45 3.01 4.43 3.19
C THR A 45 2.42 4.08 1.82
N PRO A 46 1.96 5.07 1.03
CA PRO A 46 1.49 4.82 -0.32
C PRO A 46 2.67 4.48 -1.23
N LEU A 47 2.48 3.49 -2.08
CA LEU A 47 3.44 3.06 -3.09
C LEU A 47 2.70 2.93 -4.42
N VAL A 48 2.83 3.93 -5.27
CA VAL A 48 2.20 3.88 -6.60
C VAL A 48 2.95 2.82 -7.41
N ALA A 49 2.26 1.75 -7.77
CA ALA A 49 2.80 0.67 -8.57
C ALA A 49 1.68 0.06 -9.40
N ASP A 50 1.91 -0.03 -10.70
CA ASP A 50 1.05 -0.79 -11.59
C ASP A 50 1.58 -2.22 -11.65
N ILE A 51 0.75 -3.19 -11.26
CA ILE A 51 1.13 -4.60 -11.17
C ILE A 51 0.25 -5.35 -12.15
N THR A 52 0.62 -5.24 -13.44
CA THR A 52 -0.11 -5.94 -14.51
C THR A 52 0.65 -7.17 -15.00
N THR A 53 1.93 -7.28 -14.63
CA THR A 53 2.80 -8.40 -14.98
C THR A 53 3.58 -8.94 -13.78
N ASP A 54 4.09 -10.17 -13.88
CA ASP A 54 4.98 -10.77 -12.88
C ASP A 54 6.29 -9.97 -12.71
N ALA A 55 6.76 -9.33 -13.80
CA ALA A 55 7.92 -8.44 -13.76
C ALA A 55 7.66 -7.20 -12.90
N ASP A 56 6.45 -6.63 -12.98
CA ASP A 56 6.04 -5.49 -12.16
C ASP A 56 5.92 -5.88 -10.68
N ALA A 57 5.42 -7.09 -10.41
CA ALA A 57 5.36 -7.63 -9.05
C ALA A 57 6.76 -7.79 -8.44
N ALA A 58 7.74 -8.25 -9.23
CA ALA A 58 9.14 -8.35 -8.82
C ALA A 58 9.76 -6.96 -8.56
N ALA A 59 9.51 -5.98 -9.44
CA ALA A 59 9.97 -4.61 -9.27
C ALA A 59 9.37 -3.94 -8.02
N LEU A 60 8.11 -4.24 -7.72
CA LEU A 60 7.45 -3.80 -6.50
C LEU A 60 8.07 -4.43 -5.25
N ALA A 61 8.31 -5.75 -5.26
CA ALA A 61 8.97 -6.43 -4.15
C ALA A 61 10.37 -5.84 -3.88
N ALA A 62 11.14 -5.53 -4.93
CA ALA A 62 12.44 -4.87 -4.81
C ALA A 62 12.34 -3.42 -4.28
N SER A 63 11.23 -2.73 -4.54
CA SER A 63 10.98 -1.37 -4.03
C SER A 63 10.57 -1.38 -2.56
N VAL A 64 9.75 -2.36 -2.14
CA VAL A 64 9.38 -2.57 -0.74
C VAL A 64 10.61 -2.93 0.11
N GLN A 65 11.51 -3.76 -0.41
CA GLN A 65 12.77 -4.10 0.28
C GLN A 65 13.73 -2.91 0.44
N ARG A 66 13.61 -1.87 -0.40
CA ARG A 66 14.40 -0.64 -0.31
C ARG A 66 13.80 0.41 0.62
N LEU A 67 12.53 0.27 1.01
CA LEU A 67 11.98 1.08 2.08
C LEU A 67 12.68 0.65 3.38
N PRO A 68 13.12 1.60 4.22
CA PRO A 68 13.64 1.25 5.54
C PRO A 68 12.55 0.44 6.24
N GLY A 69 12.87 -0.82 6.50
CA GLY A 69 12.03 -1.68 7.33
C GLY A 69 11.89 -1.05 8.73
N PRO A 70 10.86 -1.45 9.49
CA PRO A 70 10.79 -1.11 10.91
C PRO A 70 12.06 -1.55 11.66
#